data_AF-F9G3W2-F1
#
_entry.id   AF-F9G3W2-F1
#
_cell.length_a   1.000
_cell.length_b   1.000
_cell.length_c   1.000
_cell.angle_alpha   90.00
_cell.angle_beta   90.00
_cell.angle_gamma   90.00
#
_symmetry.space_group_name_H-M   'P 1'
#
loop_
_entity.id
_entity.type
_entity.pdbx_description
1 polymer ?
#
loop_
_entity_poly.entity_id
_entity_poly.type
_entity_poly.pdbx_seq_one_letter_code
_entity_poly.pdbx_strand_id
1 'polypeptide(L)'
;MAQTVTQTAQHAFKEGYLVNDGLLDSDMIGKLKQSYPSEPIEALRARYEKEGYLFMKGLLPRSDVLGCREAYFNFLSPSGVLQPNSAPVDGIFDPDNKGVNYPSIGAGPFGKDQINPGSFASLAEKAHTEDFYLEFSRHPALRDFVSNLKGWGDDTKLLPSLGSDWGHQFTGRRADIPRRQDGGMTEEERIDAFNKNMMSNGFLELGPIKFLEDNGGGRWLLTEYEAGDVVFHKPHMIHASTINRDSENRIRLGTDLRFVDSSRPHDTRWSAPFRLDDGL
;
A
#
# COMPACT_ATOMS: atom_id res chain seq x y z
N MET A 1 -8.97 -15.75 -38.01
CA MET A 1 -7.61 -15.59 -37.45
C MET A 1 -7.43 -14.12 -37.09
N ALA A 2 -8.00 -13.69 -35.97
CA ALA A 2 -7.83 -12.33 -35.47
C ALA A 2 -6.62 -12.31 -34.53
N GLN A 3 -5.59 -11.56 -34.90
CA GLN A 3 -4.44 -11.33 -34.04
C GLN A 3 -4.86 -10.37 -32.93
N THR A 4 -5.01 -10.90 -31.72
CA THR A 4 -5.15 -10.10 -30.51
C THR A 4 -3.82 -9.41 -30.25
N VAL A 5 -3.78 -8.09 -30.49
CA VAL A 5 -2.65 -7.24 -30.10
C VAL A 5 -2.71 -7.10 -28.58
N THR A 6 -1.85 -7.84 -27.87
CA THR A 6 -1.58 -7.60 -26.45
C THR A 6 -0.82 -6.29 -26.35
N GLN A 7 -1.53 -5.17 -26.23
CA GLN A 7 -0.94 -3.88 -25.93
C GLN A 7 -0.59 -3.89 -24.44
N THR A 8 0.62 -4.33 -24.10
CA THR A 8 1.26 -3.98 -22.83
C THR A 8 1.41 -2.47 -22.83
N ALA A 9 0.50 -1.77 -22.16
CA ALA A 9 0.63 -0.36 -21.88
C ALA A 9 1.87 -0.18 -20.99
N GLN A 10 2.98 0.26 -21.58
CA GLN A 10 4.05 0.89 -20.82
C GLN A 10 3.48 2.21 -20.30
N HIS A 11 2.98 2.21 -19.06
CA HIS A 11 2.62 3.42 -18.33
C HIS A 11 3.90 4.18 -17.97
N ALA A 12 4.50 4.81 -18.99
CA ALA A 12 5.72 5.59 -18.83
C ALA A 12 5.40 6.92 -18.13
N PHE A 13 5.62 6.98 -16.81
CA PHE A 13 5.67 8.23 -16.07
C PHE A 13 6.75 9.13 -16.70
N LYS A 14 6.33 10.19 -17.39
CA LYS A 14 7.20 10.92 -18.32
C LYS A 14 8.21 11.87 -17.65
N GLU A 15 8.17 12.08 -16.33
CA GLU A 15 8.97 13.14 -15.67
C GLU A 15 9.42 12.79 -14.24
N GLY A 16 10.03 11.62 -14.03
CA GLY A 16 10.56 11.22 -12.72
C GLY A 16 9.48 10.96 -11.66
N TYR A 17 9.88 10.85 -10.40
CA TYR A 17 8.99 10.49 -9.29
C TYR A 17 8.76 11.70 -8.39
N LEU A 18 7.58 12.32 -8.50
CA LEU A 18 7.17 13.43 -7.63
C LEU A 18 6.71 12.89 -6.29
N VAL A 19 7.20 13.48 -5.22
CA VAL A 19 6.74 13.31 -3.83
C VAL A 19 6.24 14.64 -3.30
N ASN A 20 5.66 14.65 -2.10
CA ASN A 20 5.03 15.85 -1.53
C ASN A 20 6.01 17.02 -1.27
N ASP A 21 7.32 16.76 -1.17
CA ASP A 21 8.36 17.77 -0.98
C ASP A 21 9.26 17.98 -2.20
N GLY A 22 8.93 17.44 -3.37
CA GLY A 22 9.65 17.72 -4.62
C GLY A 22 9.78 16.54 -5.58
N LEU A 23 10.65 16.69 -6.58
CA LEU A 23 11.00 15.60 -7.49
C LEU A 23 12.19 14.83 -6.91
N LEU A 24 12.10 13.50 -6.87
CA LEU A 24 13.23 12.67 -6.45
C LEU A 24 14.36 12.73 -7.49
N ASP A 25 15.57 13.07 -7.03
CA ASP A 25 16.77 13.00 -7.86
C ASP A 25 17.17 11.56 -8.17
N SER A 26 17.87 11.36 -9.28
CA SER A 26 18.23 10.02 -9.76
C SER A 26 19.08 9.19 -8.80
N ASP A 27 19.89 9.86 -7.96
CA ASP A 27 20.74 9.23 -6.95
C ASP A 27 19.97 8.86 -5.67
N MET A 28 18.82 9.48 -5.43
CA MET A 28 17.84 9.12 -4.39
C MET A 28 16.97 7.92 -4.80
N ILE A 29 17.07 7.43 -6.04
CA ILE A 29 16.21 6.37 -6.56
C ILE A 29 16.97 5.05 -6.67
N GLY A 30 16.42 4.00 -6.06
CA GLY A 30 16.82 2.62 -6.28
C GLY A 30 15.67 1.80 -6.88
N LYS A 31 15.95 0.54 -7.23
CA LYS A 31 14.92 -0.38 -7.76
C LYS A 31 14.66 -1.51 -6.76
N LEU A 32 13.38 -1.84 -6.56
CA LEU A 32 13.02 -3.05 -5.82
C LEU A 32 13.53 -4.28 -6.57
N LYS A 33 14.17 -5.20 -5.84
CA LYS A 33 14.63 -6.46 -6.42
C LYS A 33 13.44 -7.40 -6.63
N GLN A 34 13.15 -7.70 -7.89
CA GLN A 34 12.10 -8.63 -8.26
C GLN A 34 12.38 -10.04 -7.75
N SER A 35 11.32 -10.69 -7.31
CA SER A 35 11.28 -12.07 -6.84
C SER A 35 10.09 -12.78 -7.46
N TYR A 36 10.17 -14.10 -7.62
CA TYR A 36 9.14 -14.89 -8.31
C TYR A 36 8.66 -16.07 -7.46
N PRO A 37 7.37 -16.46 -7.56
CA PRO A 37 6.83 -17.61 -6.82
C PRO A 37 7.54 -18.94 -7.12
N SER A 38 8.22 -19.04 -8.26
CA SER A 38 8.99 -20.22 -8.66
C SER A 38 10.35 -20.36 -7.95
N GLU A 39 10.81 -19.33 -7.24
CA GLU A 39 12.07 -19.38 -6.50
C GLU A 39 11.94 -20.25 -5.23
N PRO A 40 13.03 -20.94 -4.79
CA PRO A 40 13.02 -21.69 -3.54
C PRO A 40 12.66 -20.83 -2.33
N ILE A 41 11.78 -21.33 -1.45
CA ILE A 41 11.25 -20.55 -0.32
C ILE A 41 12.36 -20.14 0.67
N GLU A 42 13.41 -20.94 0.79
CA GLU A 42 14.59 -20.67 1.63
C GLU A 42 15.37 -19.45 1.12
N ALA A 43 15.49 -19.31 -0.20
CA ALA A 43 16.16 -18.17 -0.83
C ALA A 43 15.33 -16.89 -0.67
N LEU A 44 14.00 -17.00 -0.82
CA LEU A 44 13.07 -15.91 -0.58
C LEU A 44 13.07 -15.47 0.88
N ARG A 45 13.07 -16.43 1.82
CA ARG A 45 13.17 -16.17 3.26
C ARG A 45 14.49 -15.49 3.62
N ALA A 46 15.62 -15.98 3.12
CA ALA A 46 16.92 -15.36 3.35
C ALA A 46 16.96 -13.91 2.82
N ARG A 47 16.36 -13.66 1.65
CA ARG A 47 16.22 -12.30 1.08
C ARG A 47 15.35 -11.41 1.95
N TYR A 48 14.18 -11.89 2.35
CA TYR A 48 13.28 -11.14 3.23
C TYR A 48 13.93 -10.82 4.58
N GLU A 49 14.68 -11.76 5.16
CA GLU A 49 15.33 -11.54 6.45
C GLU A 49 16.48 -10.55 6.35
N LYS A 50 17.32 -10.68 5.32
CA LYS A 50 18.45 -9.79 5.05
C LYS A 50 18.00 -8.38 4.70
N GLU A 51 17.08 -8.28 3.74
CA GLU A 51 16.71 -7.01 3.16
C GLU A 51 15.57 -6.35 3.95
N GLY A 52 14.70 -7.11 4.61
CA GLY A 52 13.50 -6.62 5.30
C GLY A 52 12.26 -6.46 4.41
N TYR A 53 12.35 -6.87 3.14
CA TYR A 53 11.25 -6.90 2.18
C TYR A 53 11.40 -8.03 1.18
N LEU A 54 10.32 -8.26 0.45
CA LEU A 54 10.28 -9.13 -0.70
C LEU A 54 9.27 -8.59 -1.71
N PHE A 55 9.74 -8.22 -2.90
CA PHE A 55 8.87 -7.83 -4.02
C PHE A 55 8.59 -9.05 -4.89
N MET A 56 7.37 -9.59 -4.80
CA MET A 56 6.90 -10.76 -5.51
C MET A 56 6.13 -10.36 -6.76
N LYS A 57 6.62 -10.77 -7.93
CA LYS A 57 5.96 -10.55 -9.22
C LYS A 57 4.90 -11.62 -9.46
N GLY A 58 3.68 -11.20 -9.78
CA GLY A 58 2.59 -12.10 -10.17
C GLY A 58 2.26 -13.20 -9.16
N LEU A 59 2.29 -12.88 -7.86
CA LEU A 59 1.89 -13.82 -6.81
C LEU A 59 0.38 -14.10 -6.85
N LEU A 60 -0.42 -13.07 -7.14
CA LEU A 60 -1.86 -13.17 -7.28
C LEU A 60 -2.23 -13.34 -8.76
N PRO A 61 -3.26 -14.15 -9.09
CA PRO A 61 -3.82 -14.17 -10.43
C PRO A 61 -4.30 -12.77 -10.83
N ARG A 62 -3.87 -12.31 -12.00
CA ARG A 62 -4.22 -10.98 -12.51
C ARG A 62 -5.75 -10.78 -12.59
N SER A 63 -6.48 -11.82 -12.96
CA SER A 63 -7.96 -11.81 -13.03
C SER A 63 -8.59 -11.43 -11.70
N ASP A 64 -8.07 -11.96 -10.60
CA ASP A 64 -8.68 -11.83 -9.28
C ASP A 64 -8.43 -10.43 -8.72
N VAL A 65 -7.23 -9.89 -8.98
CA VAL A 65 -6.89 -8.49 -8.69
C VAL A 65 -7.78 -7.53 -9.47
N LEU A 66 -7.96 -7.77 -10.78
CA LEU A 66 -8.80 -6.91 -11.62
C LEU A 66 -10.30 -7.04 -11.27
N GLY A 67 -10.76 -8.24 -10.89
CA GLY A 67 -12.12 -8.46 -10.43
C GLY A 67 -12.41 -7.71 -9.12
N CYS A 68 -11.51 -7.79 -8.14
CA CYS A 68 -11.64 -6.99 -6.92
C CYS A 68 -11.57 -5.49 -7.20
N ARG A 69 -10.68 -5.04 -8.09
CA ARG A 69 -10.58 -3.63 -8.51
C ARG A 69 -11.88 -3.14 -9.13
N GLU A 70 -12.47 -3.90 -10.04
CA GLU A 70 -13.76 -3.58 -10.67
C GLU A 70 -14.89 -3.49 -9.65
N ALA A 71 -14.99 -4.49 -8.75
CA ALA A 71 -15.99 -4.50 -7.68
C ALA A 71 -15.85 -3.28 -6.76
N TYR A 72 -14.61 -2.94 -6.38
CA TYR A 72 -14.33 -1.78 -5.53
C TYR A 72 -14.77 -0.48 -6.22
N PHE A 73 -14.37 -0.27 -7.47
CA PHE A 73 -14.72 0.96 -8.19
C PHE A 73 -16.21 1.05 -8.50
N ASN A 74 -16.88 -0.06 -8.78
CA ASN A 74 -18.34 -0.11 -8.87
C ASN A 74 -18.99 0.34 -7.55
N PHE A 75 -18.49 -0.16 -6.42
CA PHE A 75 -18.99 0.20 -5.10
C PHE A 75 -18.79 1.70 -4.79
N LEU A 76 -17.65 2.27 -5.19
CA LEU A 76 -17.37 3.70 -5.03
C LEU A 76 -18.09 4.61 -6.02
N SER A 77 -18.64 4.08 -7.13
CA SER A 77 -19.23 4.90 -8.19
C SER A 77 -20.26 5.95 -7.71
N PRO A 78 -21.08 5.73 -6.66
CA PRO A 78 -22.00 6.76 -6.16
C PRO A 78 -21.31 8.00 -5.59
N SER A 79 -20.02 7.93 -5.24
CA SER A 79 -19.25 9.10 -4.78
C SER A 79 -18.91 10.06 -5.92
N GLY A 80 -19.07 9.62 -7.17
CA GLY A 80 -18.67 10.37 -8.37
C GLY A 80 -17.16 10.46 -8.58
N VAL A 81 -16.37 9.55 -7.99
CA VAL A 81 -14.90 9.52 -8.16
C VAL A 81 -14.48 9.13 -9.58
N LEU A 82 -15.33 8.37 -10.27
CA LEU A 82 -15.06 7.84 -11.60
C LEU A 82 -15.59 8.75 -12.70
N GLN A 83 -14.80 8.90 -13.76
CA GLN A 83 -15.23 9.58 -14.97
C GLN A 83 -16.48 8.90 -15.54
N PRO A 84 -17.55 9.65 -15.85
CA PRO A 84 -18.76 9.09 -16.43
C PRO A 84 -18.47 8.31 -17.73
N ASN A 85 -19.14 7.17 -17.90
CA ASN A 85 -18.99 6.26 -19.04
C ASN A 85 -17.62 5.57 -19.18
N SER A 86 -16.73 5.67 -18.18
CA SER A 86 -15.54 4.82 -18.10
C SER A 86 -15.87 3.45 -17.51
N ALA A 87 -15.07 2.43 -17.84
CA ALA A 87 -15.20 1.13 -17.20
C ALA A 87 -14.66 1.22 -15.76
N PRO A 88 -15.38 0.71 -14.74
CA PRO A 88 -14.94 0.77 -13.34
C PRO A 88 -13.55 0.17 -13.12
N VAL A 89 -13.23 -0.93 -13.81
CA VAL A 89 -11.91 -1.58 -13.73
C VAL A 89 -10.76 -0.67 -14.18
N ASP A 90 -11.00 0.28 -15.08
CA ASP A 90 -9.98 1.25 -15.50
C ASP A 90 -9.67 2.24 -14.37
N GLY A 91 -10.67 2.57 -13.55
CA GLY A 91 -10.54 3.50 -12.43
C GLY A 91 -10.12 4.90 -12.90
N ILE A 92 -10.74 5.43 -13.96
CA ILE A 92 -10.42 6.76 -14.47
C ILE A 92 -11.06 7.81 -13.56
N PHE A 93 -10.24 8.71 -13.01
CA PHE A 93 -10.70 9.79 -12.14
C PHE A 93 -11.53 10.82 -12.91
N ASP A 94 -12.60 11.34 -12.30
CA ASP A 94 -13.37 12.49 -12.82
C ASP A 94 -12.79 13.83 -12.33
N PRO A 95 -12.01 14.57 -13.15
CA PRO A 95 -11.47 15.87 -12.76
C PRO A 95 -12.53 16.98 -12.72
N ASP A 96 -13.72 16.76 -13.29
CA ASP A 96 -14.79 17.76 -13.36
C ASP A 96 -15.70 17.72 -12.13
N ASN A 97 -15.66 16.63 -11.34
CA ASN A 97 -16.38 16.53 -10.07
C ASN A 97 -15.63 17.21 -8.91
N LYS A 98 -15.41 18.53 -9.05
CA LYS A 98 -14.62 19.38 -8.14
C LYS A 98 -15.28 19.66 -6.79
N GLY A 99 -16.53 19.24 -6.60
CA GLY A 99 -17.31 19.44 -5.38
C GLY A 99 -17.07 18.39 -4.29
N VAL A 100 -16.28 17.36 -4.58
CA VAL A 100 -16.03 16.23 -3.68
C VAL A 100 -14.54 16.16 -3.39
N ASN A 101 -14.19 16.06 -2.11
CA ASN A 101 -12.81 15.78 -1.73
C ASN A 101 -12.55 14.28 -1.76
N TYR A 102 -11.41 13.88 -2.33
CA TYR A 102 -10.95 12.49 -2.42
C TYR A 102 -9.65 12.32 -1.62
N PRO A 103 -9.71 12.42 -0.27
CA PRO A 103 -8.54 12.23 0.56
C PRO A 103 -8.01 10.80 0.47
N SER A 104 -6.70 10.64 0.62
CA SER A 104 -6.10 9.32 0.75
C SER A 104 -6.47 8.70 2.09
N ILE A 105 -7.08 7.52 2.04
CA ILE A 105 -7.32 6.70 3.23
C ILE A 105 -5.96 6.21 3.74
N GLY A 106 -5.69 6.44 5.03
CA GLY A 106 -4.40 6.17 5.68
C GLY A 106 -3.40 7.34 5.71
N ALA A 107 -3.71 8.51 5.10
CA ALA A 107 -2.80 9.67 5.07
C ALA A 107 -3.12 10.77 6.11
N GLY A 108 -3.85 10.42 7.18
CA GLY A 108 -4.23 11.34 8.26
C GLY A 108 -5.74 11.52 8.44
N PRO A 109 -6.15 12.37 9.39
CA PRO A 109 -7.54 12.49 9.80
C PRO A 109 -8.41 13.11 8.70
N PHE A 110 -9.57 12.52 8.47
CA PHE A 110 -10.60 13.05 7.59
C PHE A 110 -11.23 14.29 8.21
N GLY A 111 -11.48 15.32 7.39
CA GLY A 111 -12.30 16.45 7.83
C GLY A 111 -13.71 15.97 8.17
N LYS A 112 -14.29 16.41 9.29
CA LYS A 112 -15.65 15.98 9.71
C LYS A 112 -16.72 16.32 8.67
N ASP A 113 -16.48 17.34 7.86
CA ASP A 113 -17.29 17.78 6.72
C ASP A 113 -17.25 16.80 5.53
N GLN A 114 -16.29 15.87 5.50
CA GLN A 114 -16.05 14.92 4.41
C GLN A 114 -16.66 13.54 4.68
N ILE A 115 -17.17 13.31 5.89
CA ILE A 115 -17.75 12.04 6.32
C ILE A 115 -19.27 12.20 6.36
N ASN A 116 -19.95 11.74 5.32
CA ASN A 116 -21.41 11.67 5.27
C ASN A 116 -21.86 10.43 4.49
N PRO A 117 -23.08 9.91 4.71
CA PRO A 117 -23.56 8.74 3.99
C PRO A 117 -23.52 8.96 2.47
N GLY A 118 -22.69 8.16 1.78
CA GLY A 118 -22.48 8.27 0.33
C GLY A 118 -21.28 9.13 -0.09
N SER A 119 -20.58 9.78 0.86
CA SER A 119 -19.29 10.40 0.56
C SER A 119 -18.24 9.35 0.18
N PHE A 120 -17.23 9.78 -0.58
CA PHE A 120 -16.10 8.93 -0.94
C PHE A 120 -15.48 8.27 0.29
N ALA A 121 -15.21 9.04 1.35
CA ALA A 121 -14.60 8.54 2.58
C ALA A 121 -15.46 7.43 3.20
N SER A 122 -16.76 7.66 3.40
CA SER A 122 -17.64 6.66 4.02
C SER A 122 -17.83 5.40 3.18
N LEU A 123 -17.91 5.53 1.86
CA LEU A 123 -17.97 4.36 0.97
C LEU A 123 -16.65 3.59 1.01
N ALA A 124 -15.52 4.28 0.99
CA ALA A 124 -14.25 3.61 0.99
C ALA A 124 -13.88 2.98 2.35
N GLU A 125 -14.30 3.55 3.50
CA GLU A 125 -14.29 2.83 4.80
C GLU A 125 -15.12 1.54 4.69
N LYS A 126 -16.39 1.68 4.27
CA LYS A 126 -17.33 0.56 4.21
C LYS A 126 -16.86 -0.58 3.31
N ALA A 127 -16.21 -0.27 2.19
CA ALA A 127 -15.67 -1.25 1.25
C ALA A 127 -14.77 -2.31 1.93
N HIS A 128 -14.11 -1.99 3.06
CA HIS A 128 -13.26 -2.94 3.79
C HIS A 128 -14.00 -4.05 4.52
N THR A 129 -15.32 -3.91 4.63
CA THR A 129 -16.21 -4.88 5.26
C THR A 129 -17.11 -5.59 4.26
N GLU A 130 -17.03 -5.23 2.98
CA GLU A 130 -17.80 -5.85 1.91
C GLU A 130 -17.18 -7.17 1.47
N ASP A 131 -18.03 -8.11 1.05
CA ASP A 131 -17.62 -9.49 0.74
C ASP A 131 -16.52 -9.56 -0.32
N PHE A 132 -16.64 -8.77 -1.40
CA PHE A 132 -15.64 -8.77 -2.49
C PHE A 132 -14.22 -8.45 -1.99
N TYR A 133 -14.11 -7.57 -0.99
CA TYR A 133 -12.83 -7.17 -0.43
C TYR A 133 -12.34 -8.15 0.63
N LEU A 134 -13.25 -8.68 1.46
CA LEU A 134 -12.91 -9.71 2.45
C LEU A 134 -12.46 -11.01 1.80
N GLU A 135 -13.08 -11.40 0.68
CA GLU A 135 -12.67 -12.56 -0.12
C GLU A 135 -11.29 -12.34 -0.73
N PHE A 136 -11.06 -11.17 -1.35
CA PHE A 136 -9.77 -10.83 -1.94
C PHE A 136 -8.64 -10.72 -0.92
N SER A 137 -8.86 -10.06 0.22
CA SER A 137 -7.85 -9.93 1.28
C SER A 137 -7.48 -11.28 1.91
N ARG A 138 -8.41 -12.24 1.91
CA ARG A 138 -8.20 -13.61 2.40
C ARG A 138 -7.72 -14.57 1.31
N HIS A 139 -7.28 -14.07 0.15
CA HIS A 139 -6.89 -14.90 -0.98
C HIS A 139 -5.87 -15.98 -0.57
N PRO A 140 -6.10 -17.27 -0.89
CA PRO A 140 -5.25 -18.37 -0.43
C PRO A 140 -3.77 -18.20 -0.80
N ALA A 141 -3.48 -17.73 -2.02
CA ALA A 141 -2.09 -17.47 -2.44
C ALA A 141 -1.33 -16.49 -1.53
N LEU A 142 -2.01 -15.52 -0.90
CA LEU A 142 -1.36 -14.62 0.08
C LEU A 142 -1.08 -15.36 1.38
N ARG A 143 -2.10 -15.99 1.96
CA ARG A 143 -1.99 -16.71 3.23
C ARG A 143 -0.94 -17.81 3.14
N ASP A 144 -1.00 -18.63 2.09
CA ASP A 144 -0.11 -19.78 1.90
C ASP A 144 1.32 -19.31 1.68
N PHE A 145 1.52 -18.22 0.93
CA PHE A 145 2.84 -17.65 0.76
C PHE A 145 3.41 -17.12 2.09
N VAL A 146 2.63 -16.38 2.88
CA VAL A 146 3.07 -15.87 4.19
C VAL A 146 3.36 -17.02 5.15
N SER A 147 2.48 -18.02 5.20
CA SER A 147 2.64 -19.22 6.02
C SER A 147 3.95 -19.94 5.71
N ASN A 148 4.24 -20.16 4.44
CA ASN A 148 5.49 -20.78 3.98
C ASN A 148 6.72 -19.89 4.22
N LEU A 149 6.64 -18.60 3.92
CA LEU A 149 7.74 -17.65 4.09
C LEU A 149 8.16 -17.57 5.55
N LYS A 150 7.19 -17.53 6.47
CA LYS A 150 7.44 -17.35 7.91
C LYS A 150 7.53 -18.65 8.70
N GLY A 151 7.03 -19.77 8.16
CA GLY A 151 6.95 -21.04 8.87
C GLY A 151 5.91 -21.06 9.98
N TRP A 152 4.85 -20.24 9.87
CA TRP A 152 3.81 -20.11 10.89
C TRP A 152 2.71 -21.18 10.77
N GLY A 153 2.61 -21.88 9.62
CA GLY A 153 1.61 -22.92 9.44
C GLY A 153 0.19 -22.39 9.64
N ASP A 154 -0.59 -23.10 10.45
CA ASP A 154 -1.98 -22.75 10.76
C ASP A 154 -2.12 -21.50 11.63
N ASP A 155 -1.05 -21.09 12.31
CA ASP A 155 -1.01 -19.87 13.11
C ASP A 155 -0.88 -18.59 12.26
N THR A 156 -0.89 -18.71 10.93
CA THR A 156 -0.88 -17.56 10.02
C THR A 156 -2.24 -16.86 10.02
N LYS A 157 -2.32 -15.72 10.71
CA LYS A 157 -3.55 -14.95 10.85
C LYS A 157 -3.46 -13.61 10.14
N LEU A 158 -4.41 -13.34 9.26
CA LEU A 158 -4.68 -12.01 8.70
C LEU A 158 -5.41 -11.17 9.76
N LEU A 159 -4.96 -9.93 9.96
CA LEU A 159 -5.61 -8.98 10.86
C LEU A 159 -6.78 -8.25 10.14
N PRO A 160 -7.93 -8.02 10.79
CA PRO A 160 -9.08 -7.33 10.20
C PRO A 160 -8.93 -5.82 9.99
N SER A 161 -7.95 -5.18 10.62
CA SER A 161 -7.62 -3.79 10.30
C SER A 161 -6.93 -3.78 8.94
N LEU A 162 -7.75 -3.58 7.92
CA LEU A 162 -7.37 -3.59 6.52
C LEU A 162 -7.40 -2.14 6.05
N GLY A 163 -6.28 -1.67 5.50
CA GLY A 163 -6.21 -0.36 4.87
C GLY A 163 -6.31 -0.51 3.35
N SER A 164 -7.01 0.40 2.70
CA SER A 164 -6.92 0.63 1.26
C SER A 164 -6.21 1.95 1.06
N ASP A 165 -5.18 1.93 0.25
CA ASP A 165 -4.41 3.10 -0.09
C ASP A 165 -5.02 3.80 -1.30
N TRP A 166 -5.61 4.96 -1.07
CA TRP A 166 -6.17 5.85 -2.10
C TRP A 166 -5.25 7.03 -2.37
N GLY A 167 -4.08 6.73 -2.92
CA GLY A 167 -3.00 7.68 -3.15
C GLY A 167 -1.86 6.98 -3.88
N HIS A 168 -0.75 7.65 -4.16
CA HIS A 168 0.31 7.12 -5.00
C HIS A 168 1.43 6.37 -4.25
N GLN A 169 1.15 5.29 -3.51
CA GLN A 169 2.22 4.46 -2.90
C GLN A 169 2.93 3.56 -3.94
N PHE A 170 4.10 4.00 -4.39
CA PHE A 170 5.18 3.04 -4.50
C PHE A 170 5.64 2.70 -3.09
N THR A 171 6.14 1.49 -2.85
CA THR A 171 6.83 1.19 -1.60
C THR A 171 8.22 1.82 -1.69
N GLY A 172 8.29 3.15 -1.64
CA GLY A 172 9.54 3.88 -1.53
C GLY A 172 10.20 3.41 -0.26
N ARG A 173 11.18 2.51 -0.37
CA ARG A 173 11.90 1.96 0.78
C ARG A 173 13.20 2.71 1.01
N ARG A 174 13.54 3.00 2.26
CA ARG A 174 14.91 3.36 2.70
C ARG A 174 15.75 2.08 2.82
N ALA A 175 16.65 1.80 1.87
CA ALA A 175 17.43 0.56 1.87
C ALA A 175 18.68 0.60 2.78
N ASP A 176 19.27 1.77 3.04
CA ASP A 176 20.71 1.82 3.36
C ASP A 176 21.08 2.55 4.66
N ILE A 177 20.15 2.77 5.60
CA ILE A 177 20.53 3.35 6.89
C ILE A 177 20.56 2.27 7.97
N PRO A 178 21.72 2.07 8.64
CA PRO A 178 21.82 1.16 9.78
C PRO A 178 20.68 1.41 10.75
N ARG A 179 20.05 0.33 11.22
CA ARG A 179 19.07 0.38 12.31
C ARG A 179 19.69 1.21 13.43
N ARG A 180 19.14 2.40 13.71
CA ARG A 180 19.57 3.15 14.89
C ARG A 180 19.24 2.28 16.10
N GLN A 181 20.16 2.21 17.06
CA GLN A 181 19.85 1.59 18.35
C GLN A 181 18.57 2.20 18.88
N ASP A 182 17.78 1.38 19.56
CA ASP A 182 16.42 1.55 20.08
C ASP A 182 16.22 2.77 20.99
N GLY A 183 17.23 3.64 21.13
CA GLY A 183 17.11 5.00 21.66
C GLY A 183 16.54 5.04 23.07
N GLY A 184 16.60 3.92 23.80
CA GLY A 184 15.99 3.74 25.12
C GLY A 184 14.47 3.68 25.15
N MET A 185 13.78 3.44 24.02
CA MET A 185 12.31 3.36 24.00
C MET A 185 11.81 2.06 24.64
N THR A 186 10.74 2.17 25.44
CA THR A 186 10.01 1.01 25.96
C THR A 186 9.31 0.24 24.82
N GLU A 187 8.83 -0.96 25.10
CA GLU A 187 8.09 -1.72 24.09
C GLU A 187 6.78 -1.02 23.69
N GLU A 188 6.10 -0.40 24.66
CA GLU A 188 4.89 0.38 24.44
C GLU A 188 5.17 1.58 23.51
N GLU A 189 6.25 2.32 23.75
CA GLU A 189 6.66 3.45 22.90
C GLU A 189 7.04 3.02 21.48
N ARG A 190 7.57 1.81 21.30
CA ARG A 190 7.94 1.30 19.96
C ARG A 190 6.72 0.91 19.13
N ILE A 191 5.66 0.47 19.79
CA ILE A 191 4.44 -0.01 19.15
C ILE A 191 3.48 1.16 18.86
N ASP A 192 3.66 2.31 19.51
CA ASP A 192 2.87 3.51 19.26
C ASP A 192 3.29 4.25 17.97
N ALA A 193 2.32 4.56 17.10
CA ALA A 193 2.49 5.37 15.90
C ALA A 193 2.69 6.88 16.21
N PHE A 194 2.51 7.29 17.47
CA PHE A 194 2.70 8.67 17.96
C PHE A 194 3.83 8.77 19.00
N ASN A 195 4.93 8.05 18.76
CA ASN A 195 6.10 8.11 19.64
C ASN A 195 7.00 9.33 19.36
N LYS A 196 8.06 9.49 20.17
CA LYS A 196 8.99 10.64 20.11
C LYS A 196 9.68 10.88 18.75
N ASN A 197 9.67 9.91 17.85
CA ASN A 197 10.27 10.04 16.52
C ASN A 197 9.24 10.36 15.43
N MET A 198 7.96 10.45 15.78
CA MET A 198 6.87 10.78 14.88
C MET A 198 6.43 12.23 15.09
N MET A 199 6.12 12.90 14.00
CA MET A 199 5.40 14.17 14.01
C MET A 199 4.02 13.99 14.65
N SER A 200 3.39 15.09 15.09
CA SER A 200 2.07 15.06 15.74
C SER A 200 0.94 14.52 14.85
N ASN A 201 1.18 14.35 13.55
CA ASN A 201 0.25 13.77 12.57
C ASN A 201 0.55 12.30 12.23
N GLY A 202 1.48 11.65 12.94
CA GLY A 202 1.84 10.24 12.74
C GLY A 202 2.85 9.99 11.61
N PHE A 203 3.32 11.03 10.92
CA PHE A 203 4.38 10.91 9.92
C PHE A 203 5.77 10.99 10.55
N LEU A 204 6.75 10.36 9.91
CA LEU A 204 8.15 10.48 10.33
C LEU A 204 8.77 11.81 9.91
N GLU A 205 8.28 12.41 8.84
CA GLU A 205 8.74 13.68 8.28
C GLU A 205 7.71 14.24 7.29
N LEU A 206 7.83 15.54 6.97
CA LEU A 206 7.00 16.23 6.00
C LEU A 206 7.10 15.67 4.59
N GLY A 207 8.21 15.04 4.22
CA GLY A 207 8.32 14.41 2.92
C GLY A 207 9.56 13.53 2.71
N PRO A 208 9.57 12.72 1.64
CA PRO A 208 10.64 11.76 1.37
C PRO A 208 12.02 12.38 1.13
N ILE A 209 12.12 13.57 0.53
CA ILE A 209 13.42 14.22 0.27
C ILE A 209 14.01 14.72 1.59
N LYS A 210 13.24 15.51 2.33
CA LYS A 210 13.63 16.03 3.65
C LYS A 210 13.99 14.90 4.61
N PHE A 211 13.23 13.80 4.56
CA PHE A 211 13.55 12.62 5.35
C PHE A 211 14.92 12.05 5.02
N LEU A 212 15.34 11.99 3.75
CA LEU A 212 16.70 11.56 3.41
C LEU A 212 17.75 12.56 3.92
N GLU A 213 17.53 13.86 3.74
CA GLU A 213 18.45 14.92 4.20
C GLU A 213 18.73 14.82 5.71
N ASP A 214 17.67 14.72 6.51
CA ASP A 214 17.76 14.69 7.98
C ASP A 214 18.33 13.36 8.52
N ASN A 215 18.45 12.36 7.65
CA ASN A 215 18.85 11.02 8.04
C ASN A 215 20.18 10.56 7.45
N GLY A 216 20.89 11.42 6.70
CA GLY A 216 22.20 11.07 6.13
C GLY A 216 22.12 10.41 4.75
N GLY A 217 21.04 10.69 4.00
CA GLY A 217 20.84 10.27 2.62
C GLY A 217 20.29 8.87 2.46
N GLY A 218 20.63 8.22 1.34
CA GLY A 218 20.16 6.90 0.96
C GLY A 218 19.27 6.94 -0.28
N ARG A 219 18.58 5.84 -0.54
CA ARG A 219 17.70 5.69 -1.70
C ARG A 219 16.32 5.21 -1.31
N TRP A 220 15.32 5.72 -2.00
CA TRP A 220 13.97 5.20 -2.09
C TRP A 220 13.90 4.12 -3.17
N LEU A 221 13.58 2.88 -2.82
CA LEU A 221 13.42 1.81 -3.81
C LEU A 221 12.04 1.91 -4.47
N LEU A 222 12.00 1.96 -5.81
CA LEU A 222 10.80 2.12 -6.60
C LEU A 222 10.66 0.98 -7.61
N THR A 223 9.45 0.73 -8.09
CA THR A 223 9.20 -0.26 -9.15
C THR A 223 7.88 0.02 -9.83
N GLU A 224 7.72 -0.42 -11.08
CA GLU A 224 6.42 -0.41 -11.74
C GLU A 224 5.66 -1.69 -11.37
N TYR A 225 4.48 -1.51 -10.78
CA TYR A 225 3.62 -2.60 -10.36
C TYR A 225 2.70 -3.04 -11.50
N GLU A 226 2.51 -4.35 -11.59
CA GLU A 226 1.46 -4.98 -12.39
C GLU A 226 0.40 -5.58 -11.48
N ALA A 227 -0.84 -5.66 -11.94
CA ALA A 227 -1.90 -6.39 -11.24
C ALA A 227 -1.47 -7.86 -11.07
N GLY A 228 -1.34 -8.28 -9.81
CA GLY A 228 -0.80 -9.59 -9.42
C GLY A 228 0.44 -9.49 -8.53
N ASP A 229 1.14 -8.37 -8.57
CA ASP A 229 2.33 -8.14 -7.76
C ASP A 229 2.00 -7.84 -6.29
N VAL A 230 2.93 -8.22 -5.40
CA VAL A 230 2.81 -7.99 -3.95
C VAL A 230 4.16 -7.62 -3.38
N VAL A 231 4.20 -6.61 -2.50
CA VAL A 231 5.38 -6.35 -1.66
C VAL A 231 5.08 -6.76 -0.23
N PHE A 232 5.90 -7.66 0.29
CA PHE A 232 5.97 -7.96 1.72
C PHE A 232 7.08 -7.13 2.33
N HIS A 233 6.85 -6.53 3.49
CA HIS A 233 7.91 -5.87 4.25
C HIS A 233 7.77 -6.15 5.74
N LYS A 234 8.86 -5.94 6.48
CA LYS A 234 8.81 -5.98 7.95
C LYS A 234 8.06 -4.75 8.47
N PRO A 235 7.42 -4.81 9.66
CA PRO A 235 6.65 -3.69 10.22
C PRO A 235 7.46 -2.40 10.40
N HIS A 236 8.77 -2.50 10.61
CA HIS A 236 9.68 -1.35 10.78
C HIS A 236 10.21 -0.78 9.46
N MET A 237 9.68 -1.22 8.31
CA MET A 237 10.09 -0.68 7.02
C MET A 237 9.53 0.73 6.85
N ILE A 238 10.42 1.69 6.61
CA ILE A 238 10.01 3.03 6.23
C ILE A 238 9.53 3.00 4.78
N HIS A 239 8.31 3.48 4.57
CA HIS A 239 7.65 3.57 3.28
C HIS A 239 6.93 4.92 3.13
N ALA A 240 6.76 5.38 1.90
CA ALA A 240 6.13 6.65 1.57
C ALA A 240 5.49 6.61 0.18
N SER A 241 4.60 7.57 -0.10
CA SER A 241 3.92 7.72 -1.39
C SER A 241 4.60 8.74 -2.31
N THR A 242 4.53 8.48 -3.61
CA THR A 242 4.65 9.51 -4.66
C THR A 242 3.31 10.21 -4.90
N ILE A 243 3.27 11.16 -5.84
CA ILE A 243 2.07 11.87 -6.29
C ILE A 243 1.59 11.31 -7.63
N ASN A 244 0.27 11.16 -7.79
CA ASN A 244 -0.34 10.68 -9.03
C ASN A 244 -0.30 11.68 -10.18
N ARG A 245 0.39 11.28 -11.25
CA ARG A 245 0.51 12.01 -12.51
C ARG A 245 0.29 11.09 -13.71
N ASP A 246 -0.49 10.02 -13.54
CA ASP A 246 -0.89 9.18 -14.67
C ASP A 246 -1.60 10.05 -15.73
N SER A 247 -1.10 10.00 -16.96
CA SER A 247 -1.55 10.89 -18.04
C SER A 247 -2.99 10.62 -18.49
N GLU A 248 -3.53 9.45 -18.16
CA GLU A 248 -4.91 9.07 -18.45
C GLU A 248 -5.83 9.27 -17.23
N ASN A 249 -5.35 9.95 -16.18
CA ASN A 249 -6.05 10.14 -14.91
C ASN A 249 -6.44 8.81 -14.24
N ARG A 250 -5.69 7.72 -14.45
CA ARG A 250 -5.96 6.45 -13.76
C ARG A 250 -5.67 6.57 -12.28
N ILE A 251 -6.64 6.19 -11.47
CA ILE A 251 -6.53 6.10 -10.03
C ILE A 251 -5.66 4.89 -9.68
N ARG A 252 -4.58 5.12 -8.91
CA ARG A 252 -3.88 4.04 -8.23
C ARG A 252 -4.75 3.54 -7.08
N LEU A 253 -4.94 2.23 -7.06
CA LEU A 253 -5.58 1.52 -5.97
C LEU A 253 -4.62 0.44 -5.47
N GLY A 254 -4.30 0.49 -4.18
CA GLY A 254 -3.56 -0.55 -3.46
C GLY A 254 -4.29 -0.96 -2.18
N THR A 255 -3.87 -2.07 -1.59
CA THR A 255 -4.36 -2.46 -0.28
C THR A 255 -3.26 -3.07 0.57
N ASP A 256 -3.31 -2.73 1.86
CA ASP A 256 -2.29 -3.08 2.84
C ASP A 256 -2.86 -4.06 3.85
N LEU A 257 -2.28 -5.26 3.84
CA LEU A 257 -2.70 -6.38 4.66
C LEU A 257 -1.63 -6.67 5.71
N ARG A 258 -2.06 -6.98 6.93
CA ARG A 258 -1.14 -7.32 8.04
C ARG A 258 -1.35 -8.76 8.47
N PHE A 259 -0.26 -9.53 8.53
CA PHE A 259 -0.26 -10.91 9.00
C PHE A 259 0.52 -11.04 10.31
N VAL A 260 0.03 -11.90 11.20
CA VAL A 260 0.67 -12.22 12.48
C VAL A 260 0.73 -13.73 12.70
N ASP A 261 1.63 -14.12 13.60
CA ASP A 261 1.66 -15.44 14.22
C ASP A 261 0.69 -15.46 15.41
N SER A 262 -0.46 -16.13 15.26
CA SER A 262 -1.48 -16.17 16.30
C SER A 262 -1.08 -16.98 17.54
N SER A 263 -0.02 -17.80 17.46
CA SER A 263 0.51 -18.50 18.62
C SER A 263 1.30 -17.58 19.57
N ARG A 264 1.59 -16.34 19.13
CA ARG A 264 2.38 -15.36 19.89
C ARG A 264 1.56 -14.12 20.23
N PRO A 265 1.95 -13.38 21.29
CA PRO A 265 1.43 -12.04 21.52
C PRO A 265 1.65 -11.15 20.29
N HIS A 266 0.61 -10.44 19.90
CA HIS A 266 0.63 -9.46 18.82
C HIS A 266 -0.23 -8.26 19.23
N ASP A 267 -0.04 -7.14 18.55
CA ASP A 267 -0.80 -5.92 18.82
C ASP A 267 -2.28 -6.10 18.42
N THR A 268 -3.14 -6.18 19.43
CA THR A 268 -4.57 -6.43 19.24
C THR A 268 -5.34 -5.20 18.80
N ARG A 269 -4.74 -4.00 18.77
CA ARG A 269 -5.41 -2.78 18.28
C ARG A 269 -5.83 -2.94 16.81
N TRP A 270 -5.00 -3.62 16.03
CA TRP A 270 -5.25 -3.97 14.62
C TRP A 270 -6.25 -5.12 14.42
N SER A 271 -6.88 -5.62 15.49
CA SER A 271 -7.84 -6.73 15.41
C SER A 271 -9.27 -6.32 15.07
N ALA A 272 -9.56 -5.01 15.01
CA ALA A 272 -10.85 -4.47 14.61
C ALA A 272 -10.84 -4.03 13.14
N PRO A 273 -12.00 -4.00 12.45
CA PRO A 273 -12.11 -3.36 11.14
C PRO A 273 -11.67 -1.90 11.20
N PHE A 274 -11.03 -1.43 10.13
CA PHE A 274 -10.59 -0.04 9.97
C PHE A 274 -11.76 0.95 10.11
N ARG A 275 -11.50 2.10 10.75
CA ARG A 275 -12.45 3.22 10.84
C ARG A 275 -11.76 4.56 10.60
N LEU A 276 -12.47 5.53 10.00
CA LEU A 276 -11.97 6.86 9.67
C LEU A 276 -11.76 7.78 10.90
N ASP A 277 -11.15 7.29 11.97
CA ASP A 277 -10.81 8.01 13.22
C ASP A 277 -10.29 7.07 14.33
N ASP A 278 -9.96 5.80 14.01
CA ASP A 278 -9.53 4.84 15.02
C ASP A 278 -8.16 5.17 15.65
N GLY A 279 -7.44 6.16 15.10
CA GLY A 279 -6.17 6.63 15.61
C GLY A 279 -5.04 5.63 15.39
N LEU A 280 -5.21 4.71 14.43
CA LEU A 280 -4.23 3.71 14.02
C LEU A 280 -3.67 4.01 12.62
#